data_AF-A0A2B7W1X5-F1
#
_entry.id   AF-A0A2B7W1X5-F1
#
_cell.length_a   1.000
_cell.length_b   1.000
_cell.length_c   1.000
_cell.angle_alpha   90.00
_cell.angle_beta   90.00
_cell.angle_gamma   90.00
#
_symmetry.space_group_name_H-M   'P 1'
#
loop_
_entity.id
_entity.type
_entity.pdbx_description
1 polymer ?
#
loop_
_entity_poly.entity_id
_entity_poly.type
_entity_poly.pdbx_seq_one_letter_code
_entity_poly.pdbx_strand_id
1 'polypeptide(L)'
;MSVFKVHVALEEVDFLWDQREVFQFRELWNSNCTLLEISKRFKRKQIEVAALIVDQVDKFKIHNRKMGLGEIGDKSIRNKKKEEIPPYVYIALEEVDFIWNEDDIEHFKDLWKKRFSIEDIANRLGRHQIELATLILDQFGLEYMLNCLLETENRVA
;
A
#
# COMPACT_ATOMS: atom_id res chain seq x y z
N MET A 1 -33.78 -7.58 6.51
CA MET A 1 -32.43 -7.78 7.09
C MET A 1 -31.46 -7.61 5.94
N SER A 2 -30.81 -6.46 5.81
CA SER A 2 -29.69 -6.33 4.88
C SER A 2 -28.58 -7.27 5.35
N VAL A 3 -28.05 -8.06 4.43
CA VAL A 3 -26.90 -8.93 4.72
C VAL A 3 -25.72 -7.99 4.93
N PHE A 4 -25.14 -7.98 6.14
CA PHE A 4 -23.96 -7.19 6.42
C PHE A 4 -22.81 -7.79 5.59
N LYS A 5 -22.48 -7.16 4.46
CA LYS A 5 -21.46 -7.66 3.55
C LYS A 5 -20.15 -6.95 3.87
N VAL A 6 -19.18 -7.78 4.23
CA VAL A 6 -17.85 -7.37 4.69
C VAL A 6 -16.86 -7.65 3.56
N HIS A 7 -15.94 -6.70 3.36
CA HIS A 7 -14.80 -6.79 2.48
C HIS A 7 -13.52 -6.67 3.31
N VAL A 8 -12.55 -7.56 3.08
CA VAL A 8 -11.23 -7.51 3.70
C VAL A 8 -10.25 -6.97 2.66
N ALA A 9 -9.77 -5.74 2.87
CA ALA A 9 -8.83 -5.12 1.93
C ALA A 9 -7.49 -5.87 1.93
N LEU A 10 -6.90 -6.05 0.74
CA LEU A 10 -5.61 -6.68 0.52
C LEU A 10 -5.51 -8.13 1.05
N GLU A 11 -6.63 -8.87 1.07
CA GLU A 11 -6.71 -10.26 1.56
C GLU A 11 -5.66 -11.20 0.93
N GLU A 12 -5.28 -10.95 -0.33
CA GLU A 12 -4.35 -11.76 -1.12
C GLU A 12 -2.86 -11.34 -0.97
N VAL A 13 -2.55 -10.37 -0.09
CA VAL A 13 -1.20 -9.79 0.08
C VAL A 13 -0.45 -10.46 1.23
N ASP A 14 0.79 -10.90 0.98
CA ASP A 14 1.68 -11.41 2.04
C ASP A 14 2.35 -10.25 2.81
N PHE A 15 1.84 -9.95 4.01
CA PHE A 15 2.38 -8.93 4.90
C PHE A 15 3.56 -9.39 5.75
N LEU A 16 3.94 -10.67 5.71
CA LEU A 16 5.01 -11.20 6.56
C LEU A 16 6.36 -10.95 5.90
N TRP A 17 7.21 -10.16 6.53
CA TRP A 17 8.58 -9.90 6.09
C TRP A 17 9.57 -10.52 7.06
N ASP A 18 10.73 -10.92 6.57
CA ASP A 18 11.86 -11.10 7.48
C ASP A 18 12.35 -9.71 7.91
N GLN A 19 12.57 -9.47 9.19
CA GLN A 19 13.04 -8.18 9.69
C GLN A 19 14.35 -7.73 9.00
N ARG A 20 15.22 -8.68 8.61
CA ARG A 20 16.45 -8.41 7.85
C ARG A 20 16.14 -7.94 6.42
N GLU A 21 15.08 -8.47 5.80
CA GLU A 21 14.59 -7.99 4.50
C GLU A 21 14.08 -6.55 4.62
N VAL A 22 13.42 -6.19 5.73
CA VAL A 22 12.96 -4.81 5.96
C VAL A 22 14.14 -3.84 6.08
N PHE A 23 15.22 -4.24 6.77
CA PHE A 23 16.44 -3.43 6.80
C PHE A 23 17.06 -3.28 5.40
N GLN A 24 17.18 -4.38 4.65
CA GLN A 24 17.68 -4.33 3.26
C GLN A 24 16.78 -3.48 2.36
N PHE A 25 15.46 -3.53 2.56
CA PHE A 25 14.50 -2.71 1.83
C PHE A 25 14.80 -1.22 2.02
N ARG A 26 15.10 -0.78 3.26
CA ARG A 26 15.46 0.62 3.53
C ARG A 26 16.74 1.04 2.82
N GLU A 27 17.75 0.18 2.79
CA GLU A 27 19.00 0.43 2.05
C GLU A 27 18.75 0.60 0.55
N LEU A 28 17.94 -0.29 -0.05
CA LEU A 28 17.55 -0.20 -1.46
C LEU A 28 16.71 1.05 -1.73
N TRP A 29 15.80 1.38 -0.82
CA TRP A 29 14.96 2.57 -0.91
C TRP A 29 15.81 3.85 -0.95
N ASN A 30 16.75 3.97 -0.01
CA ASN A 30 17.67 5.10 0.12
C ASN A 30 18.67 5.18 -1.04
N SER A 31 18.97 4.04 -1.68
CA SER A 31 19.79 3.96 -2.89
C SER A 31 19.02 4.30 -4.17
N ASN A 32 17.78 4.79 -4.06
CA ASN A 32 16.87 5.09 -5.18
C ASN A 32 16.54 3.89 -6.09
N CYS A 33 16.62 2.65 -5.60
CA CYS A 33 16.16 1.49 -6.36
C CYS A 33 14.65 1.58 -6.63
N THR A 34 14.24 1.34 -7.87
CA THR A 34 12.84 1.36 -8.28
C THR A 34 12.03 0.26 -7.59
N LEU A 35 10.71 0.43 -7.52
CA LEU A 35 9.80 -0.60 -7.00
C LEU A 35 9.94 -1.92 -7.77
N LEU A 36 10.12 -1.85 -9.10
CA LEU A 36 10.35 -3.03 -9.93
C LEU A 36 11.68 -3.73 -9.59
N GLU A 37 12.73 -3.00 -9.24
CA GLU A 37 14.01 -3.59 -8.80
C GLU A 37 13.89 -4.23 -7.42
N ILE A 38 13.24 -3.53 -6.48
CA ILE A 38 13.01 -4.02 -5.12
C ILE A 38 12.15 -5.30 -5.15
N SER A 39 11.06 -5.31 -5.92
CA SER A 39 10.20 -6.48 -6.07
C SER A 39 10.94 -7.69 -6.67
N LYS A 40 11.77 -7.48 -7.70
CA LYS A 40 12.65 -8.53 -8.25
C LYS A 40 13.67 -9.04 -7.23
N ARG A 41 14.26 -8.13 -6.45
CA ARG A 41 15.27 -8.46 -5.43
C ARG A 41 14.70 -9.38 -4.36
N PHE A 42 13.51 -9.08 -3.86
CA PHE A 42 12.82 -9.89 -2.86
C PHE A 42 11.98 -11.03 -3.46
N LYS A 43 11.83 -11.10 -4.79
CA LYS A 43 10.96 -12.05 -5.50
C LYS A 43 9.52 -12.01 -4.99
N ARG A 44 9.05 -10.79 -4.70
CA ARG A 44 7.73 -10.47 -4.14
C ARG A 44 6.92 -9.65 -5.14
N LYS A 45 5.60 -9.68 -5.02
CA LYS A 45 4.72 -8.87 -5.87
C LYS A 45 4.94 -7.38 -5.56
N GLN A 46 4.77 -6.51 -6.56
CA GLN A 46 4.91 -5.07 -6.34
C GLN A 46 3.91 -4.53 -5.32
N ILE A 47 2.72 -5.11 -5.22
CA ILE A 47 1.71 -4.76 -4.21
C ILE A 47 2.18 -5.03 -2.77
N GLU A 48 2.94 -6.12 -2.54
CA GLU A 48 3.50 -6.44 -1.22
C GLU A 48 4.59 -5.44 -0.82
N VAL A 49 5.41 -5.04 -1.79
CA VAL A 49 6.42 -4.00 -1.58
C VAL A 49 5.75 -2.63 -1.37
N ALA A 50 4.67 -2.33 -2.08
CA ALA A 50 3.89 -1.11 -1.90
C ALA A 50 3.25 -1.05 -0.51
N ALA A 51 2.67 -2.14 -0.03
CA ALA A 51 2.16 -2.25 1.33
C ALA A 51 3.27 -1.99 2.37
N LEU A 52 4.48 -2.52 2.16
CA LEU A 52 5.63 -2.23 3.02
C LEU A 52 6.03 -0.75 2.95
N ILE A 53 6.01 -0.11 1.77
CA ILE A 53 6.31 1.33 1.64
C ILE A 53 5.31 2.15 2.44
N VAL A 54 4.02 1.89 2.28
CA VAL A 54 2.92 2.57 2.97
C VAL A 54 3.14 2.49 4.50
N ASP A 55 3.41 1.30 5.01
CA ASP A 55 3.74 1.06 6.43
C ASP A 55 5.02 1.78 6.89
N GLN A 56 6.10 1.74 6.11
CA GLN A 56 7.38 2.36 6.50
C GLN A 56 7.32 3.90 6.45
N VAL A 57 6.50 4.48 5.57
CA VAL A 57 6.23 5.92 5.53
C VAL A 57 5.45 6.36 6.76
N ASP A 58 4.37 5.65 7.09
CA ASP A 58 3.53 5.93 8.27
C ASP A 58 4.33 5.87 9.58
N LYS A 59 5.22 4.89 9.70
CA LYS A 59 6.12 4.73 10.85
C LYS A 59 7.34 5.65 10.82
N PHE A 60 7.41 6.61 9.89
CA PHE A 60 8.53 7.54 9.68
C PHE A 60 9.90 6.84 9.55
N LYS A 61 9.93 5.63 9.00
CA LYS A 61 11.16 4.83 8.80
C LYS A 61 11.84 5.10 7.48
N ILE A 62 11.09 5.59 6.50
CA ILE A 62 11.59 6.05 5.20
C ILE A 62 10.98 7.41 4.86
N HIS A 63 11.65 8.15 3.98
CA HIS A 63 11.20 9.47 3.53
C HIS A 63 10.99 9.48 2.02
N ASN A 64 10.30 10.52 1.54
CA ASN A 64 10.18 10.79 0.11
C ASN A 64 11.56 10.92 -0.53
N ARG A 65 11.69 10.37 -1.73
CA ARG A 65 12.92 10.39 -2.54
C ARG A 65 12.65 11.01 -3.89
N LYS A 66 13.67 11.61 -4.52
CA LYS A 66 13.54 12.36 -5.79
C LYS A 66 12.90 11.57 -6.94
N MET A 67 13.03 10.24 -6.94
CA MET A 67 12.49 9.37 -7.99
C MET A 67 11.08 8.83 -7.67
N GLY A 68 10.51 9.12 -6.50
CA GLY A 68 9.25 8.52 -6.07
C GLY A 68 9.36 6.99 -6.02
N LEU A 69 8.43 6.27 -6.67
CA LEU A 69 8.52 4.80 -6.76
C LEU A 69 9.44 4.30 -7.90
N GLY A 70 9.85 5.15 -8.83
CA GLY A 70 10.62 4.74 -10.02
C GLY A 70 9.79 3.91 -11.01
N GLU A 71 10.44 3.01 -11.77
CA GLU A 71 9.76 2.14 -12.74
C GLU A 71 8.75 1.19 -12.05
N ILE A 72 7.53 1.21 -12.60
CA ILE A 72 6.45 0.26 -12.32
C ILE A 72 6.28 -0.53 -13.61
N GLY A 73 6.18 -1.85 -13.54
CA GLY A 73 6.16 -2.66 -14.75
C GLY A 73 5.42 -3.96 -14.57
N ASP A 74 4.76 -4.39 -15.63
CA ASP A 74 4.01 -5.64 -15.67
C ASP A 74 4.95 -6.81 -15.89
N LYS A 75 5.52 -7.31 -14.79
CA LYS A 75 6.22 -8.60 -14.78
C LYS A 75 5.54 -9.46 -13.73
N SER A 76 4.91 -10.53 -14.21
CA SER A 76 4.51 -11.68 -13.40
C SER A 76 5.70 -12.18 -12.58
N ILE A 77 5.83 -11.68 -11.35
CA ILE A 77 6.74 -12.23 -10.36
C ILE A 77 6.00 -13.39 -9.72
N ARG A 78 6.43 -14.62 -10.01
CA ARG A 78 5.97 -15.79 -9.25
C ARG A 78 6.48 -15.62 -7.82
N ASN A 79 5.56 -15.38 -6.90
CA ASN A 79 5.89 -15.23 -5.50
C ASN A 79 6.60 -16.51 -5.05
N LYS A 80 7.79 -16.37 -4.46
CA LYS A 80 8.43 -17.53 -3.84
C LYS A 80 7.60 -17.79 -2.58
N LYS A 81 6.67 -18.76 -2.62
CA LYS A 81 5.93 -19.19 -1.42
C LYS A 81 6.96 -19.33 -0.29
N LYS A 82 6.88 -18.48 0.72
CA LYS A 82 7.60 -18.70 1.98
C LYS A 82 6.88 -19.87 2.63
N GLU A 83 7.32 -21.08 2.33
CA GLU A 83 6.85 -22.30 3.03
C GLU A 83 7.34 -22.30 4.49
N GLU A 84 8.28 -21.41 4.85
CA GLU A 84 8.81 -21.26 6.20
C GLU A 84 8.66 -19.81 6.67
N ILE A 85 8.06 -19.65 7.85
CA ILE A 85 7.95 -18.37 8.57
C ILE A 85 9.38 -17.92 8.94
N PRO A 86 9.79 -16.68 8.63
CA PRO A 86 11.14 -16.22 8.96
C PRO A 86 11.34 -16.19 10.48
N PRO A 87 12.57 -16.42 10.98
CA PRO A 87 12.86 -16.46 12.40
C PRO A 87 12.62 -15.10 13.10
N TYR A 88 12.72 -14.00 12.36
CA TYR A 88 12.41 -12.65 12.84
C TYR A 88 11.33 -12.05 11.93
N VAL A 89 10.07 -12.18 12.35
CA VAL A 89 8.92 -11.72 11.56
C VAL A 89 8.71 -10.23 11.79
N TYR A 90 8.54 -9.50 10.68
CA TYR A 90 7.98 -8.16 10.65
C TYR A 90 6.63 -8.23 9.94
N ILE A 91 5.57 -7.69 10.55
CA ILE A 91 4.24 -7.63 9.94
C ILE A 91 4.04 -6.22 9.40
N ALA A 92 3.99 -6.07 8.08
CA ALA A 92 3.66 -4.79 7.47
C ALA A 92 2.17 -4.47 7.73
N LEU A 93 1.86 -3.21 8.06
CA LEU A 93 0.49 -2.74 8.29
C LEU A 93 -0.23 -3.46 9.45
N GLU A 94 0.52 -3.92 10.46
CA GLU A 94 -0.01 -4.65 11.62
C GLU A 94 -1.13 -3.91 12.37
N GLU A 95 -1.06 -2.57 12.41
CA GLU A 95 -2.00 -1.72 13.16
C GLU A 95 -3.21 -1.26 12.31
N VAL A 96 -3.32 -1.71 11.05
CA VAL A 96 -4.34 -1.22 10.11
C VAL A 96 -5.62 -2.06 10.20
N ASP A 97 -6.78 -1.40 10.31
CA ASP A 97 -8.06 -2.10 10.15
C ASP A 97 -8.39 -2.30 8.66
N PHE A 98 -8.32 -3.56 8.21
CA PHE A 98 -8.64 -3.96 6.84
C PHE A 98 -10.12 -4.28 6.63
N ILE A 99 -10.95 -4.19 7.67
CA ILE A 99 -12.36 -4.58 7.61
C ILE A 99 -13.21 -3.38 7.17
N TRP A 100 -13.79 -3.53 5.98
CA TRP A 100 -14.71 -2.56 5.40
C TRP A 100 -16.09 -3.18 5.23
N ASN A 101 -17.13 -2.41 5.48
CA ASN A 101 -18.46 -2.77 5.00
C ASN A 101 -18.68 -2.19 3.58
N GLU A 102 -19.61 -2.76 2.83
CA GLU A 102 -19.86 -2.30 1.45
C GLU A 102 -20.35 -0.86 1.38
N ASP A 103 -21.16 -0.40 2.33
CA ASP A 103 -21.69 0.97 2.37
C ASP A 103 -20.55 1.99 2.51
N ASP A 104 -19.54 1.70 3.35
CA ASP A 104 -18.35 2.53 3.52
C ASP A 104 -17.49 2.55 2.26
N ILE A 105 -17.40 1.42 1.54
CA ILE A 105 -16.68 1.34 0.26
C ILE A 105 -17.41 2.16 -0.82
N GLU A 106 -18.74 2.08 -0.88
CA GLU A 106 -19.54 2.87 -1.81
C GLU A 106 -19.44 4.37 -1.50
N HIS A 107 -19.53 4.73 -0.22
CA HIS A 107 -19.37 6.11 0.24
C HIS A 107 -17.96 6.63 -0.06
N PHE A 108 -16.93 5.84 0.21
CA PHE A 108 -15.56 6.12 -0.19
C PHE A 108 -15.46 6.37 -1.70
N LYS A 109 -16.00 5.48 -2.54
CA LYS A 109 -15.97 5.61 -4.01
C LYS A 109 -16.69 6.87 -4.49
N ASP A 110 -17.80 7.25 -3.88
CA ASP A 110 -18.51 8.50 -4.20
C ASP A 110 -17.68 9.74 -3.85
N LEU A 111 -17.11 9.80 -2.64
CA LEU A 111 -16.24 10.89 -2.22
C LEU A 111 -14.97 10.98 -3.09
N TRP A 112 -14.40 9.84 -3.44
CA TRP A 112 -13.23 9.75 -4.32
C TRP A 112 -13.52 10.30 -5.71
N LYS A 113 -14.66 9.93 -6.31
CA LYS A 113 -15.12 10.47 -7.62
C LYS A 113 -15.34 11.98 -7.57
N LYS A 114 -15.79 12.50 -6.43
CA LYS A 114 -15.94 13.95 -6.18
C LYS A 114 -14.62 14.67 -5.94
N ARG A 115 -13.48 13.97 -5.99
CA ARG A 115 -12.11 14.50 -5.84
C ARG A 115 -11.83 15.13 -4.47
N PHE A 116 -12.50 14.66 -3.42
CA PHE A 116 -12.10 15.00 -2.04
C PHE A 116 -10.68 14.50 -1.73
N SER A 117 -9.98 15.20 -0.83
CA SER A 117 -8.65 14.77 -0.39
C SER A 117 -8.72 13.52 0.48
N ILE A 118 -7.62 12.76 0.58
CA ILE A 118 -7.55 11.58 1.47
C ILE A 118 -7.86 11.98 2.92
N GLU A 119 -7.39 13.14 3.36
CA GLU A 119 -7.66 13.67 4.70
C GLU A 119 -9.15 13.97 4.90
N ASP A 120 -9.81 14.62 3.94
CA ASP A 120 -11.24 14.90 4.03
C ASP A 120 -12.07 13.62 4.10
N ILE A 121 -11.68 12.61 3.32
CA ILE A 121 -12.38 11.32 3.26
C ILE A 121 -12.15 10.55 4.57
N ALA A 122 -10.91 10.52 5.08
CA ALA A 122 -10.57 9.95 6.39
C ALA A 122 -11.43 10.53 7.51
N ASN A 123 -11.51 11.86 7.58
CA ASN A 123 -12.30 12.55 8.59
C ASN A 123 -13.80 12.24 8.48
N ARG A 124 -14.33 12.07 7.25
CA ARG A 124 -15.75 11.74 7.02
C ARG A 124 -16.10 10.30 7.36
N LEU A 125 -15.19 9.37 7.11
CA LEU A 125 -15.37 7.95 7.38
C LEU A 125 -14.96 7.59 8.82
N GLY A 126 -14.30 8.48 9.55
CA GLY A 126 -13.76 8.20 10.88
C GLY A 126 -12.65 7.15 10.85
N ARG A 127 -11.87 7.11 9.76
CA ARG A 127 -10.86 6.10 9.45
C ARG A 127 -9.48 6.73 9.35
N HIS A 128 -8.43 5.95 9.55
CA HIS A 128 -7.07 6.45 9.42
C HIS A 128 -6.69 6.63 7.94
N GLN A 129 -5.85 7.61 7.61
CA GLN A 129 -5.41 7.85 6.22
C GLN A 129 -4.72 6.63 5.60
N ILE A 130 -4.05 5.83 6.44
CA ILE A 130 -3.39 4.59 6.02
C ILE A 130 -4.40 3.52 5.55
N GLU A 131 -5.57 3.44 6.19
CA GLU A 131 -6.63 2.49 5.84
C GLU A 131 -7.23 2.86 4.47
N LEU A 132 -7.29 4.15 4.16
CA LEU A 132 -7.67 4.62 2.83
C LEU A 132 -6.62 4.30 1.79
N ALA A 133 -5.33 4.47 2.12
CA ALA A 133 -4.24 4.10 1.21
C ALA A 133 -4.26 2.61 0.89
N THR A 134 -4.52 1.74 1.87
CA THR A 134 -4.65 0.29 1.64
C THR A 134 -5.91 -0.05 0.85
N LEU A 135 -7.04 0.61 1.11
CA LEU A 135 -8.26 0.44 0.33
C LEU A 135 -8.09 0.89 -1.13
N ILE A 136 -7.36 1.99 -1.38
CA ILE A 136 -7.05 2.45 -2.74
C ILE A 136 -6.16 1.41 -3.45
N LEU A 137 -5.13 0.93 -2.75
CA LEU A 137 -4.22 -0.08 -3.28
C LEU A 137 -4.96 -1.38 -3.63
N ASP A 138 -5.94 -1.76 -2.82
CA ASP A 138 -6.81 -2.92 -3.03
C ASP A 138 -7.78 -2.74 -4.20
N GLN A 139 -8.54 -1.64 -4.21
CA GLN A 139 -9.65 -1.44 -5.16
C GLN A 139 -9.21 -1.01 -6.56
N PHE A 140 -8.11 -0.26 -6.66
CA PHE A 140 -7.69 0.34 -7.92
C PHE A 140 -6.28 -0.08 -8.36
N GLY A 141 -5.52 -0.73 -7.47
CA GLY A 141 -4.16 -1.15 -7.74
C GLY A 141 -3.13 -0.03 -7.62
N LEU A 142 -1.88 -0.46 -7.68
CA LEU A 142 -0.71 0.38 -7.46
C LEU A 142 -0.56 1.51 -8.49
N GLU A 143 -0.74 1.20 -9.77
CA GLU A 143 -0.57 2.16 -10.86
C GLU A 143 -1.55 3.33 -10.73
N TYR A 144 -2.80 3.02 -10.39
CA TYR A 144 -3.82 4.02 -10.15
C TYR A 144 -3.49 4.92 -8.95
N MET A 145 -3.13 4.31 -7.80
CA MET A 145 -2.77 5.05 -6.58
C MET A 145 -1.70 6.11 -6.86
N LEU A 146 -0.71 5.78 -7.67
CA LEU A 146 0.41 6.66 -7.98
C LEU A 146 0.06 7.77 -8.93
N ASN A 147 -0.76 7.48 -9.95
CA ASN A 147 -1.27 8.53 -10.84
C ASN A 147 -2.09 9.56 -10.05
N CYS A 148 -2.87 9.14 -9.04
CA CYS A 148 -3.59 10.06 -8.18
C CYS A 148 -2.66 10.94 -7.33
N LEU A 149 -1.57 10.39 -6.79
CA LEU A 149 -0.58 11.15 -6.01
C LEU A 149 0.17 12.18 -6.87
N LEU A 150 0.51 11.84 -8.12
CA LEU A 150 1.15 12.75 -9.07
C LEU A 150 0.20 13.86 -9.55
N GLU A 151 -1.09 13.54 -9.75
CA GLU A 151 -2.10 14.54 -10.08
C GLU A 151 -2.37 15.51 -8.94
N THR A 152 -2.19 15.11 -7.68
CA THR A 152 -2.34 16.01 -6.53
C THR A 152 -1.19 17.02 -6.39
N GLU A 153 0.04 16.68 -6.79
CA GLU A 153 1.16 17.65 -6.79
C GLU A 153 0.94 18.79 -7.79
N ASN A 154 0.27 18.53 -8.92
CA ASN A 154 -0.12 19.55 -9.90
C ASN A 154 -1.31 20.43 -9.45
N ARG A 155 -1.87 20.23 -8.25
CA ARG A 155 -2.99 21.03 -7.71
C ARG A 155 -2.54 22.15 -6.77
N VAL A 156 -1.24 22.26 -6.47
CA VAL A 156 -0.67 23.28 -5.56
C VAL A 156 0.40 24.15 -6.26
N ALA A 157 0.43 24.16 -7.60
CA ALA A 157 1.27 25.04 -8.40
C ALA A 157 0.46 26.14 -9.08
#